data_AF-A0A1J4S839-F1
#
_entry.id   AF-A0A1J4S839-F1
#
_cell.length_a   1.000
_cell.length_b   1.000
_cell.length_c   1.000
_cell.angle_alpha   90.00
_cell.angle_beta   90.00
_cell.angle_gamma   90.00
#
_symmetry.space_group_name_H-M   'P 1'
#
loop_
_entity.id
_entity.type
_entity.pdbx_description
1 polymer ?
#
loop_
_entity_poly.entity_id
_entity_poly.type
_entity_poly.pdbx_seq_one_letter_code
_entity_poly.pdbx_strand_id
1 'polypeptide(L)'
;MALHLIAAKELRAVERSPLDIFKQLENLRTEAMAGGSQKLTEVQHGKGKLTARERTDLLLDEGSFEEFDILKVGRGNLLGEQRSFLNFWAECRAKRGNQKAPAFWQSYFTPFVSLF
;
A
#
# COMPACT_ATOMS: atom_id res chain seq x y z
N MET A 1 -8.92 -7.93 50.81
CA MET A 1 -7.58 -7.91 50.18
C MET A 1 -7.53 -8.44 48.74
N ALA A 2 -8.53 -9.18 48.23
CA ALA A 2 -8.49 -9.72 46.86
C ALA A 2 -9.05 -8.80 45.75
N LEU A 3 -9.65 -7.64 46.09
CA LEU A 3 -10.25 -6.75 45.08
C LEU A 3 -9.22 -5.88 44.32
N HIS A 4 -8.06 -5.57 44.91
CA HIS A 4 -7.06 -4.70 44.28
C HIS A 4 -6.30 -5.37 43.13
N LEU A 5 -6.29 -6.70 43.05
CA LEU A 5 -5.55 -7.43 42.00
C LEU A 5 -6.31 -7.54 40.67
N ILE A 6 -7.64 -7.40 40.69
CA ILE A 6 -8.46 -7.47 39.47
C ILE A 6 -8.34 -6.16 38.67
N ALA A 7 -8.35 -5.02 39.36
CA ALA A 7 -8.23 -3.69 38.72
C ALA A 7 -6.87 -3.44 38.03
N ALA A 8 -5.79 -4.08 38.50
CA ALA A 8 -4.46 -3.90 37.90
C ALA A 8 -4.28 -4.64 36.57
N LYS A 9 -5.13 -5.63 36.27
CA LYS A 9 -5.07 -6.40 35.02
C LYS A 9 -5.76 -5.70 33.85
N GLU A 10 -6.72 -4.81 34.13
CA GLU A 10 -7.47 -4.03 33.14
C GLU A 10 -6.79 -2.72 32.72
N LEU A 11 -5.79 -2.23 33.45
CA LEU A 11 -5.09 -0.98 33.14
C LEU A 11 -3.90 -1.10 32.17
N ARG A 12 -3.62 -2.29 31.61
CA ARG A 12 -2.57 -2.44 30.57
C ARG A 12 -3.13 -2.31 29.16
N ALA A 13 -3.89 -1.26 28.93
CA ALA A 13 -4.16 -0.77 27.60
C ALA A 13 -3.09 0.28 27.25
N VAL A 14 -2.19 -0.10 26.34
CA VAL A 14 -1.48 0.79 25.39
C VAL A 14 -0.24 1.55 25.87
N GLU A 15 0.80 0.85 26.36
CA GLU A 15 2.17 1.24 25.99
C GLU A 15 2.57 0.39 24.79
N ARG A 16 2.21 0.81 23.57
CA ARG A 16 2.74 0.16 22.36
C ARG A 16 4.24 0.43 22.34
N SER A 17 5.06 -0.63 22.37
CA SER A 17 6.50 -0.43 22.25
C SER A 17 6.80 0.14 20.85
N PRO A 18 7.85 0.98 20.69
CA PRO A 18 8.23 1.47 19.37
C PRO A 18 8.44 0.34 18.36
N LEU A 19 8.97 -0.80 18.83
CA LEU A 19 9.18 -2.01 18.03
C LEU A 19 7.86 -2.60 17.50
N ASP A 20 6.80 -2.60 18.30
CA ASP A 20 5.48 -3.09 17.85
C ASP A 20 4.91 -2.22 16.75
N ILE A 21 5.13 -0.91 16.82
CA ILE A 21 4.68 0.05 15.80
C ILE A 21 5.44 -0.18 14.49
N PHE A 22 6.76 -0.39 14.54
CA PHE A 22 7.56 -0.70 13.35
C PHE A 22 7.07 -1.99 12.69
N LYS A 23 6.84 -3.05 13.48
CA LYS A 23 6.32 -4.32 12.96
C LYS A 23 4.94 -4.17 12.32
N GLN A 24 4.06 -3.37 12.92
CA GLN A 24 2.76 -3.05 12.33
C GLN A 24 2.90 -2.31 11.00
N LEU A 25 3.81 -1.34 10.91
CA LEU A 25 4.08 -0.59 9.68
C LEU A 25 4.64 -1.48 8.57
N GLU A 26 5.56 -2.41 8.90
CA GLU A 26 6.10 -3.37 7.94
C GLU A 26 5.02 -4.29 7.39
N ASN A 27 4.15 -4.82 8.25
CA ASN A 27 3.03 -5.66 7.82
C ASN A 27 2.06 -4.92 6.89
N LEU A 28 1.74 -3.66 7.20
CA LEU A 28 0.90 -2.84 6.33
C LEU A 28 1.56 -2.55 4.98
N ARG A 29 2.88 -2.35 4.98
CA ARG A 29 3.66 -2.16 3.74
C ARG A 29 3.67 -3.42 2.89
N THR A 30 3.91 -4.60 3.48
CA THR A 30 3.91 -5.86 2.72
C THR A 30 2.53 -6.17 2.15
N GLU A 31 1.46 -5.90 2.90
CA GLU A 31 0.08 -6.06 2.43
C GLU A 31 -0.23 -5.09 1.27
N ALA A 32 0.13 -3.82 1.40
CA ALA A 32 -0.06 -2.84 0.33
C ALA A 32 0.80 -3.14 -0.91
N MET A 33 2.01 -3.68 -0.72
CA MET A 33 2.88 -4.15 -1.80
C MET A 33 2.32 -5.37 -2.53
N ALA A 34 1.52 -6.20 -1.87
CA ALA A 34 0.82 -7.29 -2.54
C ALA A 34 -0.24 -6.80 -3.55
N GLY A 35 -0.69 -5.53 -3.44
CA GLY A 35 -1.44 -4.84 -4.50
C GLY A 35 -2.87 -5.33 -4.72
N GLY A 36 -3.40 -6.17 -3.82
CA GLY A 36 -4.72 -6.79 -3.92
C GLY A 36 -4.69 -8.27 -3.56
N SER A 37 -5.70 -9.02 -4.01
CA SER A 37 -5.69 -10.48 -3.85
C SER A 37 -4.81 -11.13 -4.93
N GLN A 38 -4.03 -12.15 -4.56
CA GLN A 38 -3.23 -12.96 -5.50
C GLN A 38 -4.05 -13.45 -6.70
N LYS A 39 -5.34 -13.75 -6.49
CA LYS A 39 -6.29 -14.14 -7.55
C LYS A 39 -6.37 -13.11 -8.68
N LEU A 40 -6.34 -11.82 -8.36
CA LEU A 40 -6.41 -10.77 -9.38
C LEU A 40 -5.13 -10.68 -10.20
N THR A 41 -3.98 -10.86 -9.54
CA THR A 41 -2.67 -10.96 -10.19
C THR A 41 -2.61 -12.15 -11.15
N GLU A 42 -3.04 -13.34 -10.71
CA GLU A 42 -3.10 -14.53 -11.55
C GLU A 42 -4.05 -14.37 -12.75
N VAL A 43 -5.22 -13.75 -12.56
CA VAL A 43 -6.14 -13.44 -13.65
C VAL A 43 -5.52 -12.47 -14.65
N GLN A 44 -4.74 -11.49 -14.18
CA GLN A 44 -4.06 -10.52 -15.03
C GLN A 44 -2.92 -11.20 -15.84
N HIS A 45 -2.11 -12.02 -15.17
CA HIS A 45 -1.05 -12.82 -15.82
C HIS A 45 -1.63 -13.85 -16.79
N GLY A 46 -2.76 -14.49 -16.46
CA GLY A 46 -3.48 -15.40 -17.35
C GLY A 46 -4.01 -14.72 -18.61
N LYS A 47 -4.21 -13.39 -18.58
CA LYS A 47 -4.52 -12.55 -19.76
C LYS A 47 -3.27 -12.08 -20.52
N GLY A 48 -2.08 -12.50 -20.11
CA GLY A 48 -0.81 -12.06 -20.68
C GLY A 48 -0.46 -10.60 -20.35
N LYS A 49 -1.03 -10.03 -19.28
CA LYS A 49 -0.78 -8.65 -18.87
C LYS A 49 0.07 -8.63 -17.61
N LEU A 50 0.98 -7.66 -17.55
CA LEU A 50 1.78 -7.37 -16.36
C LEU A 50 0.99 -6.54 -15.34
N THR A 51 1.39 -6.64 -14.07
CA THR A 51 0.92 -5.75 -13.00
C THR A 51 1.48 -4.33 -13.20
N ALA A 52 0.94 -3.33 -12.49
CA ALA A 52 1.49 -1.97 -12.57
C ALA A 52 2.95 -1.89 -12.12
N ARG A 53 3.32 -2.57 -11.03
CA ARG A 53 4.71 -2.58 -10.53
C ARG A 53 5.66 -3.24 -11.52
N GLU A 54 5.28 -4.41 -12.05
CA GLU A 54 6.06 -5.08 -13.11
C GLU A 54 6.25 -4.18 -14.34
N ARG A 55 5.23 -3.41 -14.73
CA ARG A 55 5.38 -2.43 -15.84
C ARG A 55 6.34 -1.29 -15.48
N THR A 56 6.30 -0.82 -14.24
CA THR A 56 7.18 0.26 -13.78
C THR A 56 8.63 -0.20 -13.74
N ASP A 57 8.89 -1.40 -13.24
CA ASP A 57 10.23 -1.98 -13.17
C ASP A 57 10.85 -2.16 -14.56
N LEU A 58 10.01 -2.38 -15.59
CA LEU A 58 10.47 -2.44 -16.99
C LEU A 58 10.65 -1.06 -17.64
N LEU A 59 9.92 -0.04 -17.18
CA LEU A 59 9.90 1.28 -17.82
C LEU A 59 10.93 2.24 -17.22
N LEU A 60 11.24 2.09 -15.93
CA LEU A 60 12.05 3.02 -15.18
C LEU A 60 13.40 2.40 -14.79
N ASP A 61 14.41 3.25 -14.69
CA ASP A 61 15.72 2.84 -14.20
C ASP A 61 15.61 2.39 -12.73
N GLU A 62 16.40 1.40 -12.34
CA GLU A 62 16.44 0.90 -10.96
C GLU A 62 16.70 2.03 -9.96
N GLY A 63 15.91 2.06 -8.87
CA GLY A 63 16.03 3.07 -7.82
C GLY A 63 15.54 4.48 -8.19
N SER A 64 15.00 4.68 -9.39
CA SER A 64 14.45 5.98 -9.82
C SER A 64 12.98 6.18 -9.44
N PHE A 65 12.27 5.11 -9.10
CA PHE A 65 10.84 5.11 -8.80
C PHE A 65 10.57 5.43 -7.32
N GLU A 66 9.72 6.43 -7.08
CA GLU A 66 9.18 6.77 -5.77
C GLU A 66 7.65 6.70 -5.81
N GLU A 67 7.07 5.82 -4.99
CA GLU A 67 5.62 5.67 -4.84
C GLU A 67 5.15 6.39 -3.57
N PHE A 68 4.11 7.23 -3.70
CA PHE A 68 3.48 7.94 -2.60
C PHE A 68 2.11 7.32 -2.26
N ASP A 69 1.61 7.59 -1.05
CA ASP A 69 0.27 7.16 -0.61
C ASP A 69 0.01 5.63 -0.60
N ILE A 70 1.07 4.81 -0.49
CA ILE A 70 0.98 3.33 -0.49
C ILE A 70 -0.02 2.76 0.55
N LEU A 71 -0.16 3.41 1.71
CA LEU A 71 -1.04 2.96 2.80
C LEU A 71 -2.45 3.60 2.76
N LYS A 72 -2.80 4.26 1.65
CA LYS A 72 -4.08 4.97 1.52
C LYS A 72 -5.22 3.97 1.36
N VAL A 73 -6.18 4.07 2.27
CA VAL A 73 -7.39 3.25 2.28
C VAL A 73 -8.61 4.11 1.98
N GLY A 74 -9.57 3.52 1.26
CA GLY A 74 -10.87 4.17 1.07
C GLY A 74 -11.58 4.37 2.40
N ARG A 75 -12.30 5.49 2.54
CA ARG A 75 -13.10 5.77 3.75
C ARG A 75 -14.44 4.99 3.77
N GLY A 76 -14.65 4.07 2.84
CA GLY A 76 -15.93 3.41 2.58
C GLY A 76 -16.78 4.23 1.60
N ASN A 77 -17.79 3.60 1.03
CA ASN A 77 -18.78 4.23 0.15
C ASN A 77 -20.17 4.25 0.83
N LEU A 78 -21.13 4.89 0.16
CA LEU A 78 -22.54 4.99 0.61
C LEU A 78 -23.21 3.62 0.82
N LEU A 79 -22.64 2.54 0.26
CA LEU A 79 -23.16 1.18 0.33
C LEU A 79 -22.57 0.37 1.51
N GLY A 80 -21.70 0.98 2.33
CA GLY A 80 -21.14 0.33 3.50
C GLY A 80 -20.05 -0.70 3.19
N GLU A 81 -19.41 -0.64 2.01
CA GLU A 81 -18.27 -1.51 1.74
C GLU A 81 -17.12 -1.27 2.73
N GLN A 82 -16.52 -2.38 3.17
CA GLN A 82 -15.38 -2.42 4.09
C GLN A 82 -14.15 -1.69 3.50
N ARG A 83 -13.27 -1.24 4.40
CA ARG A 83 -11.98 -0.62 4.05
C ARG A 83 -11.22 -1.53 3.09
N SER A 84 -11.16 -1.12 1.82
CA SER A 84 -10.28 -1.71 0.82
C SER A 84 -9.09 -0.80 0.61
N PHE A 85 -7.91 -1.41 0.42
CA PHE A 85 -6.76 -0.68 -0.09
C PHE A 85 -7.15 -0.11 -1.45
N LEU A 86 -7.19 1.23 -1.54
CA LEU A 86 -7.37 1.94 -2.79
C LEU A 86 -6.01 2.03 -3.48
N ASN A 87 -5.32 0.89 -3.61
CA ASN A 87 -4.22 0.77 -4.54
C ASN A 87 -4.78 0.75 -5.98
N PHE A 88 -5.91 1.39 -6.25
CA PHE A 88 -6.45 1.56 -7.59
C PHE A 88 -5.64 2.61 -8.35
N TRP A 89 -5.15 3.64 -7.63
CA TRP A 89 -4.38 4.77 -8.14
C TRP A 89 -3.32 5.17 -7.11
N ALA A 90 -2.04 4.98 -7.42
CA ALA A 90 -0.96 5.59 -6.66
C ALA A 90 -0.39 6.79 -7.43
N GLU A 91 -0.04 7.82 -6.68
CA GLU A 91 0.78 8.91 -7.20
C GLU A 91 2.23 8.46 -7.18
N CYS A 92 2.87 8.53 -8.34
CA CYS A 92 4.20 8.02 -8.57
C CYS A 92 5.09 9.14 -9.08
N ARG A 93 6.39 9.05 -8.82
CA ARG A 93 7.38 9.92 -9.44
C ARG A 93 8.56 9.10 -9.93
N ALA A 94 8.95 9.33 -11.17
CA ALA A 94 10.22 8.86 -11.70
C ALA A 94 11.28 9.95 -11.51
N LYS A 95 12.53 9.54 -11.28
CA LYS A 95 13.70 10.41 -11.42
C LYS A 95 14.40 10.10 -12.74
N ARG A 96 14.92 11.12 -13.40
CA ARG A 96 15.83 10.94 -14.55
C ARG A 96 17.16 11.58 -14.19
N GLY A 97 18.16 10.76 -13.88
CA GLY A 97 19.42 11.23 -13.30
C GLY A 97 19.17 12.01 -11.99
N ASN A 98 19.79 13.19 -11.86
CA ASN A 98 19.66 14.03 -10.65
C ASN A 98 18.46 15.00 -10.68
N GLN A 99 17.61 14.91 -11.72
CA GLN A 99 16.43 15.76 -11.86
C GLN A 99 15.16 14.96 -11.52
N LYS A 100 14.31 15.58 -10.68
CA LYS A 100 12.97 15.05 -10.40
C LYS A 100 12.11 15.25 -11.65
N ALA A 101 11.62 14.16 -12.24
CA ALA A 101 10.62 14.26 -13.30
C ALA A 101 9.27 14.69 -12.69
N PRO A 102 8.33 15.22 -13.50
CA PRO A 102 6.97 15.44 -13.05
C PRO A 102 6.37 14.14 -12.49
N ALA A 103 5.56 14.28 -11.43
CA ALA A 103 4.81 13.16 -10.88
C ALA A 103 3.77 12.69 -11.92
N PHE A 104 3.53 11.38 -11.96
CA PHE A 104 2.53 10.77 -12.82
C PHE A 104 1.65 9.83 -12.01
N TRP A 105 0.43 9.61 -12.49
CA TRP A 105 -0.51 8.70 -11.84
C TRP A 105 -0.45 7.33 -12.50
N GLN A 106 -0.27 6.28 -11.68
CA GLN A 106 -0.33 4.92 -12.15
C GLN A 106 -1.58 4.22 -11.66
N SER A 107 -2.35 3.67 -12.60
CA SER A 107 -3.44 2.77 -12.26
C SER A 107 -2.95 1.32 -12.20
N TYR A 108 -3.31 0.64 -11.12
CA TYR A 108 -2.91 -0.75 -10.87
C TYR A 108 -3.65 -1.77 -11.73
N PHE A 109 -4.87 -1.43 -12.18
CA PHE A 109 -5.74 -2.34 -12.93
C PHE A 109 -5.72 -2.11 -14.44
N THR A 110 -5.43 -0.89 -14.88
CA THR A 110 -5.46 -0.55 -16.30
C THR A 110 -4.04 -0.44 -16.86
N PRO A 111 -3.82 -0.89 -18.12
CA PRO A 111 -2.51 -0.86 -18.75
C PRO A 111 -2.00 0.57 -19.06
N PHE A 112 -2.78 1.62 -18.77
CA PHE A 112 -2.45 2.99 -19.09
C PHE A 112 -1.78 3.70 -17.91
N VAL A 113 -0.56 4.16 -18.12
CA VAL A 113 0.03 5.26 -17.33
C VAL A 113 -0.56 6.53 -17.92
N SER A 114 -1.43 7.22 -17.19
CA SER A 114 -1.90 8.53 -17.64
C SER A 114 -0.87 9.57 -17.24
N LEU A 115 -0.02 9.96 -18.18
CA LEU A 115 0.79 11.17 -18.08
C LEU A 115 -0.14 12.35 -18.36
N PHE A 116 -0.36 13.21 -17.36
CA PHE A 116 -0.87 14.56 -17.55
C PHE A 116 0.23 15.54 -17.16
#